data_AF-A0A380EED9-F1
#
_entry.id   AF-A0A380EED9-F1
#
_cell.length_a   1.000
_cell.length_b   1.000
_cell.length_c   1.000
_cell.angle_alpha   90.00
_cell.angle_beta   90.00
_cell.angle_gamma   90.00
#
_symmetry.space_group_name_H-M   'P 1'
#
loop_
_entity.id
_entity.type
_entity.pdbx_description
1 polymer ?
#
loop_
_entity_poly.entity_id
_entity_poly.type
_entity_poly.pdbx_seq_one_letter_code
_entity_poly.pdbx_strand_id
1 'polypeptide(L)' 'MSKRTGNAITLREIMDEVGVDAARYFLTMRSPDSHFDFDMELAKEQSQDNPVYYAQYAHARICSILKQAKSKVLK' A
#
# COMPACT_ATOMS: atom_id res chain seq x y z
N MET A 1 -0.74 14.05 -12.82
CA MET A 1 -0.65 12.62 -13.16
C MET A 1 -0.68 12.41 -14.67
N SER A 2 0.48 12.47 -15.32
CA SER A 2 0.66 12.25 -16.77
C SER A 2 1.77 11.21 -16.97
N LYS A 3 1.67 10.34 -17.98
CA LYS A 3 2.83 9.54 -18.43
C LYS A 3 3.93 10.49 -18.90
N ARG A 4 5.20 10.03 -18.94
CA ARG A 4 6.34 10.78 -19.53
C ARG A 4 6.07 11.25 -20.97
N THR A 5 5.10 10.64 -21.65
CA THR A 5 4.60 10.96 -22.99
C THR A 5 3.50 12.03 -23.05
N GLY A 6 3.09 12.63 -21.93
CA GLY A 6 2.09 13.72 -21.91
C GLY A 6 0.63 13.28 -21.90
N ASN A 7 0.35 11.98 -21.94
CA ASN A 7 -1.00 11.44 -21.87
C ASN A 7 -1.47 11.33 -20.40
N ALA A 8 -2.68 11.79 -20.13
CA ALA A 8 -3.33 11.63 -18.84
C ALA A 8 -3.46 10.13 -18.48
N ILE A 9 -3.20 9.80 -17.21
CA ILE A 9 -3.44 8.46 -16.66
C ILE A 9 -4.80 8.44 -15.98
N THR A 10 -5.58 7.39 -16.24
CA THR A 10 -6.84 7.16 -15.56
C THR A 10 -6.62 6.48 -14.20
N LEU A 11 -7.53 6.71 -13.24
CA LEU A 11 -7.48 6.01 -11.95
C LEU A 11 -7.57 4.48 -12.12
N ARG A 12 -8.27 4.01 -13.16
CA ARG A 12 -8.36 2.58 -13.47
C ARG A 12 -7.00 2.00 -13.82
N GLU A 13 -6.25 2.65 -14.70
CA GLU A 13 -4.87 2.23 -15.01
C GLU A 13 -3.98 2.23 -13.76
N ILE A 14 -4.12 3.21 -12.85
CA ILE A 14 -3.37 3.21 -11.59
C ILE A 14 -3.72 1.98 -10.75
N MET A 15 -5.01 1.71 -10.56
CA MET A 15 -5.47 0.55 -9.79
C MET A 15 -5.02 -0.78 -10.40
N ASP A 16 -4.99 -0.88 -11.73
CA ASP A 16 -4.53 -2.07 -12.44
C ASP A 16 -3.01 -2.28 -12.25
N GLU A 17 -2.24 -1.20 -12.10
CA GLU A 17 -0.78 -1.22 -11.95
C GLU A 17 -0.29 -1.43 -10.51
N VAL A 18 -0.93 -0.80 -9.51
CA VAL A 18 -0.49 -0.85 -8.10
C VAL A 18 -1.41 -1.68 -7.20
N GLY A 19 -2.58 -2.07 -7.70
CA GLY A 19 -3.63 -2.68 -6.90
C GLY A 19 -4.54 -1.67 -6.21
N VAL A 20 -5.78 -2.12 -5.96
CA VAL A 20 -6.85 -1.27 -5.41
C VAL A 20 -6.53 -0.76 -4.00
N ASP A 21 -5.93 -1.61 -3.16
CA ASP A 21 -5.64 -1.25 -1.77
C ASP A 21 -4.54 -0.19 -1.68
N ALA A 22 -3.49 -0.30 -2.51
CA ALA A 22 -2.46 0.71 -2.58
C ALA A 22 -3.03 2.04 -3.06
N ALA A 23 -3.79 2.04 -4.16
CA ALA A 23 -4.43 3.24 -4.67
C ALA A 23 -5.30 3.94 -3.61
N ARG A 24 -6.15 3.19 -2.91
CA ARG A 24 -7.00 3.74 -1.83
C ARG A 24 -6.17 4.29 -0.68
N TYR A 25 -5.16 3.57 -0.23
CA TYR A 25 -4.34 3.98 0.91
C TYR A 25 -3.62 5.31 0.63
N PHE A 26 -2.95 5.42 -0.52
CA PHE A 26 -2.22 6.63 -0.89
C PHE A 26 -3.14 7.85 -1.11
N LEU A 27 -4.34 7.63 -1.66
CA LEU A 27 -5.33 8.70 -1.83
C LEU A 27 -5.96 9.16 -0.50
N THR A 28 -6.14 8.24 0.46
CA THR A 28 -6.82 8.54 1.74
C THR A 28 -5.88 8.98 2.85
N MET A 29 -4.57 8.69 2.75
CA MET A 29 -3.59 9.11 3.75
C MET A 29 -3.25 10.61 3.73
N ARG A 30 -3.75 11.35 2.72
CA ARG A 30 -3.56 12.80 2.58
C ARG A 30 -4.90 13.52 2.69
N SER A 31 -4.85 14.80 3.09
CA SER A 31 -6.04 15.66 3.10
C SER A 31 -6.54 15.87 1.66
N PRO A 32 -7.87 15.84 1.40
CA PRO A 32 -8.41 16.09 0.07
C PRO A 32 -8.07 17.48 -0.48
N ASP A 33 -7.81 18.46 0.39
CA ASP A 33 -7.47 19.83 0.00
C ASP A 33 -5.97 20.03 -0.29
N SER A 34 -5.16 18.99 -0.11
CA SER A 34 -3.70 19.07 -0.31
C SER A 34 -3.30 18.72 -1.74
N HIS A 35 -2.22 19.36 -2.22
CA HIS A 35 -1.60 18.93 -3.47
C HIS A 35 -1.11 17.49 -3.32
N PHE A 36 -1.51 16.64 -4.26
CA PHE A 36 -1.21 15.22 -4.22
C PHE A 36 -0.45 14.79 -5.48
N ASP A 37 0.76 14.30 -5.26
CA ASP A 37 1.56 13.64 -6.27
C ASP A 37 1.63 12.15 -5.93
N PHE A 38 1.16 11.31 -6.85
CA PHE A 38 1.08 9.87 -6.62
C PHE A 38 2.36 9.23 -7.16
N ASP A 39 3.20 8.74 -6.25
CA ASP A 39 4.41 8.02 -6.58
C ASP A 39 4.10 6.56 -6.95
N MET A 40 4.11 6.28 -8.26
CA MET A 40 3.83 4.94 -8.80
C MET A 40 4.90 3.91 -8.43
N GLU A 41 6.16 4.33 -8.30
CA GLU A 41 7.25 3.41 -8.00
C GLU A 41 7.17 2.98 -6.54
N LEU A 42 6.99 3.94 -5.63
CA LEU A 42 6.79 3.67 -4.21
C LEU A 42 5.56 2.79 -3.97
N ALA A 43 4.45 3.05 -4.68
CA ALA A 43 3.23 2.27 -4.53
C ALA A 43 3.37 0.80 -4.98
N LYS A 44 4.31 0.50 -5.88
CA LYS A 44 4.63 -0.87 -6.34
C LYS A 44 5.66 -1.57 -5.47
N GLU A 45 6.43 -0.82 -4.69
CA GLU A 45 7.57 -1.34 -3.99
C GLU A 45 7.17 -2.32 -2.88
N GLN A 46 7.88 -3.45 -2.78
CA GLN A 46 7.71 -4.43 -1.71
C GLN A 46 8.78 -4.22 -0.62
N SER A 47 8.84 -3.01 -0.10
CA SER A 47 9.79 -2.61 0.94
C SER A 47 9.08 -1.90 2.09
N GLN A 48 9.82 -1.64 3.17
CA GLN A 48 9.27 -0.93 4.33
C GLN A 48 8.95 0.54 4.04
N ASP A 49 9.49 1.10 2.95
CA ASP A 49 9.22 2.47 2.53
C ASP A 49 7.81 2.61 1.96
N ASN A 50 7.24 1.54 1.39
CA ASN A 50 5.83 1.49 1.01
C ASN A 50 4.96 1.27 2.26
N PRO A 51 4.15 2.27 2.69
CA PRO A 51 3.36 2.17 3.91
C PRO A 51 2.30 1.06 3.85
N VAL A 52 1.82 0.72 2.65
CA VAL A 52 0.82 -0.33 2.44
C VAL A 52 1.45 -1.70 2.69
N TYR A 53 2.59 -1.95 2.04
CA TYR A 53 3.36 -3.17 2.24
C TYR A 53 3.78 -3.32 3.71
N TYR A 54 4.26 -2.24 4.32
CA TYR A 54 4.65 -2.22 5.73
C TYR A 54 3.49 -2.59 6.65
N ALA A 55 2.30 -2.00 6.47
CA ALA A 55 1.13 -2.31 7.27
C ALA A 55 0.69 -3.78 7.12
N GLN A 56 0.67 -4.30 5.89
CA GLN A 56 0.31 -5.69 5.59
C GLN A 56 1.31 -6.67 6.22
N TYR A 57 2.60 -6.38 6.11
CA TYR A 57 3.66 -7.21 6.70
C TYR A 57 3.58 -7.19 8.23
N ALA A 58 3.38 -6.02 8.84
CA ALA A 58 3.18 -5.89 10.28
C ALA A 58 1.98 -6.71 10.76
N HIS A 59 0.85 -6.65 10.04
CA HIS A 59 -0.33 -7.46 10.33
C HIS A 59 -0.01 -8.97 10.27
N ALA A 60 0.62 -9.44 9.19
CA ALA A 60 0.99 -10.85 9.05
C ALA A 60 1.93 -11.33 10.18
N ARG A 61 2.89 -10.48 10.58
CA ARG A 61 3.81 -10.75 11.69
C ARG A 61 3.07 -10.86 13.02
N ILE A 62 2.14 -9.95 13.31
CA ILE A 62 1.33 -9.97 14.54
C ILE A 62 0.48 -11.24 14.59
N CYS A 63 -0.21 -11.59 13.49
CA CYS A 63 -0.99 -12.83 13.41
C CYS A 63 -0.12 -14.08 13.65
N SER A 64 1.10 -14.12 13.10
CA SER A 64 2.04 -15.20 13.33
C SER A 64 2.44 -15.32 14.81
N ILE A 65 2.76 -14.20 15.46
CA ILE A 65 3.10 -14.17 16.89
C ILE A 65 1.94 -14.67 17.75
N LEU A 66 0.71 -14.20 17.49
CA LEU A 66 -0.48 -14.62 18.23
C LEU A 66 -0.75 -16.12 18.05
N LYS A 67 -0.58 -16.66 16.84
CA LYS A 67 -0.71 -18.10 16.56
C LYS A 67 0.34 -18.91 17.32
N GLN A 68 1.59 -18.45 17.35
CA GLN A 68 2.67 -19.10 18.09
C GLN A 68 2.43 -19.07 19.61
N ALA A 69 1.99 -17.93 20.14
CA ALA A 69 1.64 -17.79 21.56
C ALA A 69 0.54 -18.78 21.97
N LYS A 70 -0.53 -18.87 21.17
CA LYS A 70 -1.62 -19.85 21.41
C LYS A 70 -1.13 -21.30 21.38
N SER A 71 -0.22 -21.64 20.47
CA SER A 71 0.38 -22.99 20.38
C SER A 71 1.27 -23.32 21.58
N LYS A 72 2.05 -22.35 22.09
CA LYS A 72 2.95 -22.56 23.23
C LYS A 72 2.22 -22.66 24.57
N VAL A 73 1.07 -21.99 24.74
CA VAL A 73 0.26 -22.04 25.97
C VAL A 73 -0.52 -23.37 26.11
N LEU A 74 -0.65 -24.14 25.02
CA LEU A 74 -1.29 -25.47 25.02
C LEU A 74 -0.28 -26.63 25.20
N LYS A 75 0.94 -26.33 25.65
CA LYS A 75 1.94 -27.30 26.13
C LYS A 75 2.14 -27.10 27.62
#